data_AF-A0A0K9NFN7-F1
#
_entry.id   AF-A0A0K9NFN7-F1
#
_cell.length_a   1.000
_cell.length_b   1.000
_cell.length_c   1.000
_cell.angle_alpha   90.00
_cell.angle_beta   90.00
_cell.angle_gamma   90.00
#
_symmetry.space_group_name_H-M   'P 1'
#
loop_
_entity.id
_entity.type
_entity.pdbx_description
1 polymer ?
#
loop_
_entity_poly.entity_id
_entity_poly.type
_entity_poly.pdbx_seq_one_letter_code
_entity_poly.pdbx_strand_id
1 'polypeptide(L)'
;MEEKKTIFSYLSQVLVIFSITVLCMTMFTHFFGESAREISALYRMGGEGIPLEIIPELFLLSIIVVVLQYLFVTDLLFKKMPVLARIVCMVVSILVVMCGFILLFDWFPADMWQPWVLFLVCFAVCFFVSAGISALKTRIENKKLMEGLENVKRHWEAEYEKTD
;
A
#
# COMPACT_ATOMS: atom_id res chain seq x y z
N MET A 1 17.57 -15.95 4.53
CA MET A 1 16.93 -16.46 5.77
C MET A 1 15.63 -15.70 5.93
N GLU A 2 14.48 -16.32 5.65
CA GLU A 2 13.18 -15.72 5.95
C GLU A 2 12.98 -15.78 7.46
N GLU A 3 13.11 -14.66 8.16
CA GLU A 3 12.72 -14.57 9.56
C GLU A 3 11.24 -14.97 9.66
N LYS A 4 10.93 -15.91 10.54
CA LYS A 4 9.56 -16.29 10.88
C LYS A 4 8.82 -15.01 11.25
N LYS A 5 7.91 -14.54 10.39
CA LYS A 5 7.08 -13.36 10.66
C LYS A 5 6.26 -13.61 11.93
N THR A 6 6.73 -13.08 13.05
CA THR A 6 6.04 -13.14 14.34
C THR A 6 4.79 -12.27 14.26
N ILE A 7 3.78 -12.54 15.10
CA ILE A 7 2.58 -11.70 15.27
C ILE A 7 2.94 -10.21 15.42
N PHE A 8 4.09 -9.93 16.06
CA PHE A 8 4.65 -8.59 16.22
C PHE A 8 4.97 -7.87 14.88
N SER A 9 5.39 -8.59 13.84
CA SER A 9 5.66 -8.02 12.52
C SER A 9 4.38 -7.50 11.86
N TYR A 10 3.28 -8.24 11.96
CA TYR A 10 1.97 -7.81 11.46
C TYR A 10 1.43 -6.63 12.25
N LEU A 11 1.57 -6.66 13.58
CA LEU A 11 1.17 -5.53 14.43
C LEU A 11 1.96 -4.26 14.09
N SER A 12 3.28 -4.39 13.89
CA SER A 12 4.11 -3.28 13.44
C SER A 12 3.63 -2.73 12.10
N GLN A 13 3.28 -3.61 11.16
CA GLN A 13 2.75 -3.21 9.86
C GLN A 13 1.42 -2.46 9.97
N VAL A 14 0.50 -2.91 10.83
CA VAL A 14 -0.76 -2.20 11.13
C VAL A 14 -0.47 -0.80 11.65
N LEU A 15 0.41 -0.67 12.64
CA LEU A 15 0.75 0.62 13.23
C LEU A 15 1.42 1.57 12.22
N VAL A 16 2.28 1.05 11.34
CA VAL A 16 2.91 1.84 10.27
C VAL A 16 1.86 2.36 9.30
N ILE A 17 0.96 1.49 8.81
CA ILE A 17 -0.12 1.90 7.89
C ILE A 17 -1.01 2.93 8.57
N PHE A 18 -1.48 2.66 9.79
CA PHE A 18 -2.30 3.57 10.56
C PHE A 18 -1.63 4.95 10.74
N SER A 19 -0.36 4.98 11.15
CA SER A 19 0.37 6.23 11.39
C SER A 19 0.53 7.04 10.11
N ILE A 20 0.90 6.39 9.00
CA ILE A 20 1.02 7.06 7.69
C ILE A 20 -0.35 7.59 7.25
N THR A 21 -1.42 6.81 7.41
CA THR A 21 -2.78 7.23 7.06
C THR A 21 -3.22 8.44 7.88
N VAL A 22 -2.99 8.43 9.19
CA VAL A 22 -3.30 9.58 10.06
C VAL A 22 -2.49 10.81 9.67
N LEU A 23 -1.19 10.66 9.37
CA LEU A 23 -0.36 11.78 8.90
C LEU A 23 -0.87 12.36 7.58
N CYS A 24 -1.22 11.52 6.62
CA CYS A 24 -1.83 11.94 5.36
C CYS A 24 -3.17 12.64 5.59
N MET A 25 -4.02 12.10 6.46
CA MET A 25 -5.30 12.70 6.79
C MET A 25 -5.13 14.05 7.48
N THR A 26 -4.18 14.21 8.40
CA THR A 26 -3.87 15.51 9.02
C THR A 26 -3.46 16.55 7.99
N MET A 27 -2.66 16.16 6.98
CA MET A 27 -2.34 17.06 5.87
C MET A 27 -3.60 17.40 5.07
N PHE A 28 -4.44 16.42 4.75
CA PHE A 28 -5.67 16.66 3.99
C PHE A 28 -6.70 17.49 4.75
N THR A 29 -6.86 17.31 6.05
CA THR A 29 -7.71 18.18 6.87
C THR A 29 -7.20 19.61 6.85
N HIS A 30 -5.88 19.80 6.91
CA HIS A 30 -5.30 21.15 6.84
C HIS A 30 -5.52 21.83 5.48
N PHE A 31 -5.38 21.12 4.36
CA PHE A 31 -5.50 21.70 3.02
C PHE A 31 -6.95 21.78 2.50
N PHE A 32 -7.78 20.80 2.85
CA PHE A 32 -9.11 20.61 2.24
C PHE A 32 -10.24 20.56 3.26
N GLY A 33 -9.94 20.51 4.56
CA GLY A 33 -10.92 20.27 5.62
C GLY A 33 -12.02 21.33 5.67
N GLU A 34 -11.69 22.62 5.58
CA GLU A 34 -12.69 23.70 5.56
C GLU A 34 -13.67 23.56 4.40
N SER A 35 -13.16 23.27 3.19
CA SER A 35 -13.99 23.11 1.99
C SER A 35 -14.85 21.85 2.02
N ALA A 36 -14.40 20.79 2.70
CA ALA A 36 -15.06 19.49 2.74
C ALA A 36 -15.90 19.27 4.02
N ARG A 37 -15.96 20.26 4.91
CA ARG A 37 -16.57 20.16 6.25
C ARG A 37 -18.03 19.74 6.24
N GLU A 38 -18.81 20.29 5.32
CA GLU A 38 -20.25 20.01 5.19
C GLU A 38 -20.55 18.79 4.31
N ILE A 39 -19.53 18.26 3.63
CA ILE A 39 -19.67 17.20 2.64
C ILE A 39 -19.31 15.84 3.24
N SER A 40 -18.38 15.79 4.19
CA SER A 40 -17.72 14.55 4.58
C SER A 40 -17.56 14.43 6.09
N ALA A 41 -17.97 13.28 6.64
CA ALA A 41 -17.77 12.99 8.06
C ALA A 41 -16.28 13.01 8.47
N LEU A 42 -15.37 12.67 7.54
CA LEU A 42 -13.92 12.74 7.76
C LEU A 42 -13.42 14.15 8.08
N TYR A 43 -14.06 15.16 7.49
CA TYR A 43 -13.66 16.57 7.60
C TYR A 43 -14.61 17.37 8.47
N ARG A 44 -15.42 16.74 9.33
CA ARG A 44 -16.44 17.43 10.13
C ARG A 44 -15.86 18.52 11.06
N MET A 45 -14.61 18.37 11.49
CA MET A 45 -13.87 19.39 12.26
C MET A 45 -13.11 20.39 11.37
N GLY A 46 -13.29 20.36 10.05
CA GLY A 46 -12.63 21.25 9.12
C GLY A 46 -11.10 21.12 9.16
N GLY A 47 -10.42 22.26 9.24
CA GLY A 47 -8.98 22.34 9.41
C GLY A 47 -8.48 22.10 10.84
N GLU A 48 -9.38 21.95 11.82
CA GLU A 48 -9.01 21.78 13.24
C GLU A 48 -8.49 20.38 13.57
N GLY A 49 -8.76 19.38 12.73
CA GLY A 49 -8.19 18.05 12.83
C GLY A 49 -9.12 16.92 12.38
N ILE A 50 -8.75 15.69 12.73
CA ILE A 50 -9.51 14.47 12.43
C ILE A 50 -10.48 14.19 13.57
N PRO A 51 -11.79 14.02 13.31
CA PRO A 51 -12.76 13.73 14.36
C PRO A 51 -12.39 12.45 15.13
N LEU A 52 -12.62 12.44 16.44
CA LEU A 52 -12.24 11.31 17.30
C LEU A 52 -12.89 9.98 16.90
N GLU A 53 -14.08 10.03 16.31
CA GLU A 53 -14.81 8.87 15.80
C GLU A 53 -14.11 8.19 14.62
N ILE A 54 -13.38 8.96 13.80
CA ILE A 54 -12.71 8.46 12.60
C ILE A 54 -11.41 7.71 12.94
N ILE A 55 -10.78 8.05 14.07
CA ILE A 55 -9.52 7.44 14.51
C ILE A 55 -9.63 5.90 14.65
N PRO A 56 -10.61 5.34 15.40
CA PRO A 56 -10.79 3.89 15.47
C PRO A 56 -11.18 3.26 14.13
N GLU A 57 -11.89 3.98 13.25
CA GLU A 57 -12.24 3.49 11.91
C GLU A 57 -10.99 3.34 11.03
N LEU A 58 -10.08 4.33 11.04
CA LEU A 58 -8.79 4.26 10.36
C LEU A 58 -7.92 3.12 10.91
N PHE A 59 -7.97 2.91 12.22
CA PHE A 59 -7.25 1.80 12.85
C PHE A 59 -7.82 0.44 12.40
N LEU A 60 -9.14 0.27 12.42
CA LEU A 60 -9.79 -0.94 11.95
C LEU A 60 -9.49 -1.21 10.47
N LEU A 61 -9.56 -0.18 9.63
CA LEU A 61 -9.20 -0.27 8.22
C LEU A 61 -7.75 -0.76 8.05
N SER A 62 -6.80 -0.23 8.83
CA SER A 62 -5.40 -0.65 8.75
C SER A 62 -5.20 -2.13 9.10
N ILE A 63 -5.95 -2.66 10.08
CA ILE A 63 -5.96 -4.08 10.42
C ILE A 63 -6.46 -4.90 9.23
N ILE A 64 -7.61 -4.53 8.65
CA ILE A 64 -8.19 -5.25 7.52
C ILE A 64 -7.24 -5.25 6.32
N VAL A 65 -6.60 -4.11 6.03
CA VAL A 65 -5.61 -4.01 4.95
C VAL A 65 -4.45 -4.97 5.18
N VAL A 66 -3.89 -5.06 6.40
CA VAL A 66 -2.80 -6.00 6.70
C VAL A 66 -3.26 -7.45 6.59
N VAL A 67 -4.48 -7.76 7.06
CA VAL A 67 -5.06 -9.11 6.93
C VAL A 67 -5.21 -9.48 5.45
N LEU A 68 -5.76 -8.60 4.62
CA LEU A 68 -5.88 -8.82 3.18
C LEU A 68 -4.51 -8.99 2.52
N GLN A 69 -3.55 -8.13 2.84
CA GLN A 69 -2.17 -8.27 2.35
C GLN A 69 -1.59 -9.64 2.72
N TYR A 70 -1.77 -10.07 3.96
CA TYR A 70 -1.34 -11.39 4.39
C TYR A 70 -2.02 -12.52 3.61
N LEU A 71 -3.34 -12.45 3.43
CA LEU A 71 -4.13 -13.48 2.73
C LEU A 71 -3.75 -13.61 1.24
N PHE A 72 -3.49 -12.50 0.56
CA PHE A 72 -3.16 -12.50 -0.87
C PHE A 72 -1.67 -12.71 -1.16
N VAL A 73 -0.77 -12.25 -0.27
CA VAL A 73 0.68 -12.43 -0.43
C VAL A 73 1.12 -13.81 0.03
N THR A 74 0.51 -14.35 1.08
CA THR A 74 0.78 -15.72 1.51
C THR A 74 0.16 -16.68 0.50
N ASP A 75 0.88 -17.74 0.13
CA ASP A 75 0.40 -18.81 -0.75
C ASP A 75 -0.82 -19.60 -0.21
N LEU A 76 -1.52 -19.08 0.82
CA LEU A 76 -2.58 -19.74 1.56
C LEU A 76 -3.82 -19.99 0.69
N LEU A 77 -4.20 -19.04 -0.17
CA LEU A 77 -5.43 -19.11 -0.97
C LEU A 77 -5.19 -19.35 -2.47
N PHE A 78 -4.06 -18.90 -3.05
CA PHE A 78 -3.89 -18.86 -4.51
C PHE A 78 -2.54 -19.43 -4.99
N LYS A 79 -2.23 -20.66 -4.57
CA LYS A 79 -0.96 -21.38 -4.80
C LYS A 79 -0.48 -21.46 -6.27
N LYS A 80 -1.34 -21.19 -7.26
CA LYS A 80 -1.01 -21.24 -8.70
C LYS A 80 -1.13 -19.90 -9.46
N MET A 81 -1.47 -18.80 -8.80
CA MET A 81 -1.62 -17.51 -9.48
C MET A 81 -0.28 -16.77 -9.66
N PRO A 82 -0.04 -16.12 -10.82
CA PRO A 82 1.14 -15.29 -11.02
C PRO A 82 1.12 -14.10 -10.06
N VAL A 83 2.30 -13.63 -9.66
CA VAL A 83 2.50 -12.55 -8.67
C VAL A 83 1.70 -11.29 -9.04
N LEU A 84 1.66 -10.93 -10.33
CA LEU A 84 0.93 -9.76 -10.81
C LEU A 84 -0.59 -9.88 -10.58
N ALA A 85 -1.17 -11.06 -10.83
CA ALA A 85 -2.59 -11.29 -10.58
C ALA A 85 -2.94 -11.20 -9.09
N ARG A 86 -2.07 -11.70 -8.20
CA ARG A 86 -2.27 -11.59 -6.74
C ARG A 86 -2.27 -10.14 -6.29
N ILE A 87 -1.34 -9.32 -6.80
CA ILE A 87 -1.28 -7.88 -6.49
C ILE A 87 -2.56 -7.19 -6.97
N VAL A 88 -3.01 -7.46 -8.19
CA VAL A 88 -4.26 -6.89 -8.73
C VAL A 88 -5.46 -7.29 -7.87
N CYS A 89 -5.62 -8.57 -7.53
CA CYS A 89 -6.71 -9.04 -6.67
C CYS A 89 -6.67 -8.42 -5.27
N MET A 90 -5.48 -8.29 -4.68
CA MET A 90 -5.29 -7.63 -3.38
C MET A 90 -5.73 -6.16 -3.44
N VAL A 91 -5.28 -5.44 -4.46
CA VAL A 91 -5.63 -4.02 -4.67
C VAL A 91 -7.14 -3.85 -4.86
N VAL A 92 -7.76 -4.68 -5.71
CA VAL A 92 -9.22 -4.66 -5.91
C VAL A 92 -9.96 -4.96 -4.61
N SER A 93 -9.48 -5.93 -3.81
CA SER A 93 -10.11 -6.27 -2.52
C SER A 93 -10.01 -5.11 -1.53
N ILE A 94 -8.87 -4.41 -1.48
CA ILE A 94 -8.71 -3.21 -0.66
C ILE A 94 -9.66 -2.12 -1.13
N LEU A 95 -9.81 -1.89 -2.44
CA LEU A 95 -10.77 -0.90 -2.97
C LEU A 95 -12.22 -1.25 -2.58
N VAL A 96 -12.60 -2.52 -2.63
CA VAL A 96 -13.93 -2.96 -2.19
C VAL A 96 -14.15 -2.69 -0.71
N VAL A 97 -13.16 -2.99 0.13
CA VAL A 97 -13.23 -2.67 1.58
C VAL A 97 -13.33 -1.16 1.79
N MET A 98 -12.55 -0.35 1.06
CA MET A 98 -12.64 1.11 1.13
C MET A 98 -14.04 1.60 0.78
N CYS A 99 -14.62 1.13 -0.33
CA CYS A 99 -16.01 1.46 -0.69
C CYS A 99 -17.00 1.05 0.41
N GLY A 100 -16.80 -0.11 1.04
CA GLY A 100 -17.61 -0.54 2.17
C GLY A 100 -17.53 0.42 3.36
N PHE A 101 -16.32 0.85 3.73
CA PHE A 101 -16.13 1.85 4.80
C PHE A 101 -16.77 3.19 4.45
N ILE A 102 -16.63 3.64 3.20
CA ILE A 102 -17.22 4.91 2.75
C ILE A 102 -18.73 4.92 2.93
N LEU A 103 -19.40 3.82 2.57
CA LEU A 103 -20.86 3.68 2.68
C LEU A 103 -21.35 3.41 4.11
N LEU A 104 -20.51 2.81 4.96
CA LEU A 104 -20.89 2.46 6.34
C LEU A 104 -20.65 3.60 7.34
N PHE A 105 -19.62 4.42 7.10
CA PHE A 105 -19.20 5.50 8.00
C PHE A 105 -19.44 6.90 7.43
N ASP A 106 -20.17 6.99 6.31
CA ASP A 106 -20.50 8.24 5.63
C ASP A 106 -19.26 9.14 5.39
N TRP A 107 -18.12 8.50 5.07
CA TRP A 107 -16.86 9.21 4.86
C TRP A 107 -16.98 10.26 3.76
N PHE A 108 -17.79 10.02 2.74
CA PHE A 108 -18.22 11.05 1.80
C PHE A 108 -19.54 10.60 1.12
N PRO A 109 -20.31 11.54 0.54
CA PRO A 109 -21.65 11.26 0.06
C PRO A 109 -21.62 10.33 -1.16
N ALA A 110 -22.45 9.30 -1.16
CA ALA A 110 -22.56 8.36 -2.28
C ALA A 110 -23.29 8.96 -3.49
N ASP A 111 -24.10 9.99 -3.28
CA ASP A 111 -24.87 10.72 -4.30
C ASP A 111 -24.03 11.76 -5.05
N MET A 112 -22.89 12.19 -4.49
CA MET A 112 -21.98 13.14 -5.13
C MET A 112 -20.83 12.43 -5.82
N TRP A 113 -20.64 12.62 -7.13
CA TRP A 113 -19.56 11.97 -7.88
C TRP A 113 -18.17 12.61 -7.67
N GLN A 114 -18.07 13.88 -7.26
CA GLN A 114 -16.78 14.58 -7.15
C GLN A 114 -15.80 13.92 -6.15
N PRO A 115 -16.21 13.52 -4.94
CA PRO A 115 -15.33 12.82 -4.00
C PRO A 115 -14.84 11.47 -4.51
N TRP A 116 -15.69 10.71 -5.24
CA TRP A 116 -15.29 9.44 -5.85
C TRP A 116 -14.22 9.63 -6.92
N VAL A 117 -14.35 10.66 -7.76
CA VAL A 117 -13.33 10.98 -8.77
C VAL A 117 -12.02 11.38 -8.10
N LEU A 118 -12.06 12.22 -7.07
CA LEU A 118 -10.86 12.61 -6.35
C LEU A 118 -10.19 11.40 -5.68
N PHE A 119 -10.98 10.51 -5.07
CA PHE A 119 -10.49 9.25 -4.50
C PHE A 119 -9.79 8.38 -5.55
N LEU A 120 -10.40 8.17 -6.71
CA LEU A 120 -9.82 7.38 -7.79
C LEU A 120 -8.56 8.03 -8.37
N VAL A 121 -8.54 9.36 -8.50
CA VAL A 121 -7.36 10.11 -8.95
C VAL A 121 -6.21 9.97 -7.95
N CYS A 122 -6.47 10.18 -6.65
CA CYS A 122 -5.47 10.00 -5.60
C CYS A 122 -4.95 8.57 -5.57
N PHE A 123 -5.85 7.58 -5.64
CA PHE A 123 -5.49 6.17 -5.71
C PHE A 123 -4.61 5.86 -6.93
N ALA A 124 -5.00 6.32 -8.13
CA ALA A 124 -4.25 6.10 -9.35
C ALA A 124 -2.84 6.72 -9.27
N VAL A 125 -2.73 7.97 -8.80
CA VAL A 125 -1.44 8.64 -8.62
C VAL A 125 -0.55 7.86 -7.65
N CYS A 126 -1.07 7.49 -6.46
CA CYS A 126 -0.32 6.69 -5.49
C CYS A 126 0.12 5.34 -6.06
N PHE A 127 -0.78 4.66 -6.78
CA PHE A 127 -0.51 3.37 -7.39
C PHE A 127 0.58 3.46 -8.47
N PHE A 128 0.47 4.40 -9.41
CA PHE A 128 1.45 4.56 -10.48
C PHE A 128 2.81 5.02 -9.97
N VAL A 129 2.85 5.91 -8.97
CA VAL A 129 4.11 6.31 -8.32
C VAL A 129 4.77 5.11 -7.64
N SER A 130 4.01 4.33 -6.87
CA SER A 130 4.52 3.13 -6.20
C SER A 130 5.00 2.06 -7.18
N ALA A 131 4.23 1.80 -8.23
CA ALA A 131 4.58 0.87 -9.31
C ALA A 131 5.83 1.35 -10.07
N GLY A 132 5.93 2.64 -10.36
CA GLY A 132 7.08 3.27 -11.01
C GLY A 132 8.36 3.11 -10.18
N ILE A 133 8.32 3.46 -8.89
CA ILE A 133 9.45 3.27 -7.97
C ILE A 133 9.86 1.80 -7.90
N SER A 134 8.89 0.89 -7.81
CA SER A 134 9.15 -0.55 -7.79
C SER A 134 9.82 -1.04 -9.07
N ALA A 135 9.33 -0.62 -10.24
CA ALA A 135 9.90 -0.98 -11.53
C ALA A 135 11.33 -0.43 -11.70
N LEU A 136 11.60 0.79 -11.24
CA LEU A 136 12.95 1.36 -11.24
C LEU A 136 13.90 0.58 -10.34
N LYS A 137 13.47 0.26 -9.12
CA LYS A 137 14.24 -0.56 -8.17
C LYS A 137 14.57 -1.93 -8.76
N THR A 138 13.58 -2.61 -9.34
CA THR A 138 13.78 -3.91 -10.01
C THR A 138 14.78 -3.81 -11.16
N ARG A 139 14.75 -2.74 -11.97
CA ARG A 139 15.73 -2.55 -13.05
C ARG A 139 17.15 -2.36 -12.52
N ILE A 140 17.32 -1.60 -11.44
CA ILE A 140 18.64 -1.37 -10.82
C ILE A 140 19.17 -2.66 -10.20
N GLU A 141 18.34 -3.39 -9.46
CA GLU A 141 18.72 -4.67 -8.86
C GLU A 141 19.08 -5.72 -9.92
N ASN A 142 18.31 -5.79 -11.01
CA ASN A 142 18.62 -6.70 -12.12
C ASN A 142 19.97 -6.39 -12.78
N LYS A 143 20.33 -5.11 -12.96
CA LYS A 143 21.66 -4.73 -13.48
C LYS A 143 22.78 -5.19 -12.55
N LYS A 144 22.63 -4.91 -11.25
CA LYS A 144 23.62 -5.29 -10.23
C LYS A 144 23.79 -6.81 -10.14
N LEU A 145 22.71 -7.57 -10.28
CA LEU A 145 22.75 -9.04 -10.30
C LEU A 145 23.46 -9.57 -11.55
N MET A 146 23.22 -8.99 -12.73
CA MET A 146 23.93 -9.37 -13.95
C MET A 146 25.43 -9.07 -13.87
N GLU A 147 25.81 -7.89 -13.37
CA GLU A 147 27.23 -7.53 -13.15
C GLU A 147 27.92 -8.48 -12.17
N GLY A 148 27.23 -8.85 -11.08
CA GLY A 148 27.72 -9.85 -10.12
C GLY A 148 27.94 -11.22 -10.75
N LEU A 149 27.00 -11.68 -11.58
CA LEU A 149 27.10 -12.96 -12.29
C LEU A 149 28.28 -12.96 -13.28
N GLU A 150 28.47 -11.86 -14.01
CA GLU A 150 29.55 -11.73 -14.98
C GLU A 150 30.92 -11.73 -14.31
N ASN A 151 31.07 -11.04 -13.17
CA ASN A 151 32.31 -11.06 -12.40
C ASN A 151 32.65 -12.46 -11.86
N VAL A 152 31.67 -13.19 -11.33
CA VAL A 152 31.88 -14.58 -10.87
C VAL A 152 32.30 -15.48 -12.03
N LYS A 153 31.65 -15.33 -13.19
CA LYS A 153 32.00 -16.09 -14.40
C LYS A 153 33.43 -15.82 -14.86
N ARG A 154 33.85 -14.56 -14.92
CA ARG A 154 35.23 -14.18 -15.26
C ARG A 154 36.26 -14.73 -14.27
N HIS A 155 35.95 -14.74 -12.97
CA HIS A 155 36.82 -15.33 -11.96
C HIS A 155 36.99 -16.85 -12.15
N TRP A 156 35.90 -17.56 -12.48
CA TRP A 156 35.96 -18.99 -12.79
C TRP A 156 36.81 -19.25 -14.04
N GLU A 157 36.60 -18.53 -15.13
CA GLU A 157 37.36 -18.70 -16.38
C GLU A 157 38.87 -18.44 -16.18
N ALA A 158 39.24 -17.42 -15.40
CA ALA A 158 40.64 -17.12 -15.07
C ALA A 158 41.30 -18.13 -14.12
N GLU A 159 40.51 -18.87 -13.34
CA GLU A 159 41.00 -19.95 -12.47
C GLU A 159 41.25 -21.23 -13.26
N TYR A 160 40.34 -21.59 -14.18
CA TYR A 160 40.52 -22.70 -15.13
C TYR A 160 41.75 -22.48 -16.04
N GLU A 161 41.94 -21.27 -16.57
CA GLU A 161 43.08 -20.94 -17.45
C GLU A 161 44.44 -20.96 -16.72
N LYS A 162 44.45 -20.94 -15.38
CA LYS A 162 45.67 -21.10 -14.57
C LYS A 162 45.95 -22.55 -14.16
N THR A 163 44.99 -23.45 -14.34
CA THR A 163 45.12 -24.87 -13.95
C THR A 163 45.44 -25.81 -15.12
N ASP A 164 45.31 -25.34 -16.37
CA ASP A 164 45.85 -25.95 -17.59
C ASP A 164 47.27 -25.44 -17.91
#